data_AF-A0A0C3RQW8-F1
#
_entry.id   AF-A0A0C3RQW8-F1
#
_cell.length_a   1.000
_cell.length_b   1.000
_cell.length_c   1.000
_cell.angle_alpha   90.00
_cell.angle_beta   90.00
_cell.angle_gamma   90.00
#
_symmetry.space_group_name_H-M   'P 1'
#
loop_
_entity.id
_entity.type
_entity.pdbx_description
1 polymer ?
#
loop_
_entity_poly.entity_id
_entity_poly.type
_entity_poly.pdbx_seq_one_letter_code
_entity_poly.pdbx_strand_id
1 'polypeptide(L)' 'VVLLAPEQLGGRKFRTFIKQPEIRSHLALLCIDEVHLVDEWGKEFRAAYRSIRNVRPLLPDWTTLLGLTATL' A
#
# COMPACT_ATOMS: atom_id res chain seq x y z
N VAL A 1 10.60 -1.30 9.97
CA VAL A 1 10.10 -1.24 8.57
C VAL A 1 9.53 -2.60 8.20
N VAL A 2 8.39 -2.65 7.51
CA VAL A 2 7.76 -3.90 7.04
C VAL A 2 7.65 -3.80 5.52
N LEU A 3 8.19 -4.79 4.81
CA LEU A 3 8.12 -4.89 3.36
C LEU A 3 7.03 -5.89 2.98
N LEU A 4 6.17 -5.50 2.03
CA LEU A 4 5.05 -6.30 1.58
C LEU A 4 5.00 -6.25 0.05
N ALA A 5 4.79 -7.41 -0.56
CA ALA A 5 4.37 -7.49 -1.95
C ALA A 5 2.92 -7.01 -2.09
N PRO A 6 2.53 -6.40 -3.22
CA PRO A 6 1.17 -5.87 -3.42
C PRO A 6 0.09 -6.95 -3.30
N GLU A 7 0.40 -8.20 -3.65
CA GLU A 7 -0.49 -9.36 -3.52
C GLU A 7 -0.89 -9.65 -2.06
N GLN A 8 -0.07 -9.24 -1.09
CA GLN A 8 -0.33 -9.46 0.33
C GLN A 8 -1.36 -8.47 0.91
N LEU A 9 -1.56 -7.31 0.27
CA LEU A 9 -2.44 -6.23 0.76
C LEU A 9 -3.93 -6.63 0.76
N GLY A 10 -4.33 -7.57 -0.11
CA GLY A 10 -5.69 -8.08 -0.16
C GLY A 10 -6.02 -9.13 0.91
N GLY A 11 -5.00 -9.71 1.56
CA GLY A 11 -5.16 -10.88 2.41
C GLY A 11 -5.75 -10.60 3.79
N ARG A 12 -6.39 -11.62 4.39
CA ARG A 12 -6.90 -11.56 5.78
C ARG A 12 -5.79 -11.22 6.78
N LYS A 13 -4.58 -11.76 6.58
CA LYS A 13 -3.42 -11.49 7.45
C LYS A 13 -3.09 -9.99 7.51
N PHE A 14 -3.01 -9.32 6.36
CA PHE A 14 -2.75 -7.88 6.31
C PHE A 14 -3.86 -7.08 6.98
N ARG A 15 -5.14 -7.42 6.71
CA ARG A 15 -6.29 -6.74 7.32
C ARG A 15 -6.33 -6.86 8.84
N THR A 16 -5.93 -8.01 9.39
CA THR A 16 -5.81 -8.18 10.85
C THR A 16 -4.63 -7.38 11.38
N PHE A 17 -3.47 -7.46 10.73
CA PHE A 17 -2.25 -6.75 11.11
C PHE A 17 -2.45 -5.22 11.16
N ILE A 18 -3.00 -4.60 10.11
CA ILE A 18 -3.15 -3.14 10.01
C ILE A 18 -4.19 -2.55 10.99
N LYS A 19 -5.01 -3.40 11.60
CA LYS A 19 -6.01 -3.01 12.60
C LYS A 19 -5.50 -3.09 14.04
N GLN A 20 -4.35 -3.70 14.29
CA GLN A 20 -3.78 -3.82 15.63
C GLN A 20 -3.44 -2.43 16.19
N PRO A 21 -3.91 -2.08 17.41
CA PRO A 21 -3.67 -0.75 18.01
C PRO A 21 -2.19 -0.36 18.04
N GLU A 22 -1.31 -1.31 18.34
CA GLU A 22 0.13 -1.12 18.46
C GLU A 22 0.77 -0.77 17.12
N ILE A 23 0.28 -1.37 16.03
CA ILE A 23 0.74 -1.05 14.67
C ILE A 23 0.24 0.33 14.26
N ARG A 24 -1.05 0.60 14.51
CA ARG A 24 -1.71 1.85 14.11
C ARG A 24 -1.07 3.06 14.78
N SER A 25 -0.77 2.99 16.08
CA SER A 25 -0.18 4.12 16.82
C SER A 25 1.23 4.52 16.33
N HIS A 26 1.92 3.64 15.61
CA HIS A 26 3.28 3.89 15.10
C HIS A 26 3.34 3.98 13.57
N LEU A 27 2.23 3.82 12.86
CA LEU A 27 2.22 3.84 11.40
C LEU A 27 2.26 5.29 10.88
N ALA A 28 3.47 5.76 10.55
CA ALA A 28 3.68 7.12 10.05
C ALA A 28 3.68 7.22 8.51
N LEU A 29 4.11 6.16 7.82
CA LEU A 29 4.40 6.21 6.38
C LEU A 29 3.99 4.90 5.70
N LEU A 30 3.28 5.01 4.58
CA LEU A 30 3.14 3.96 3.58
C LEU A 30 3.89 4.39 2.31
N CYS A 31 4.95 3.65 1.99
CA CYS A 31 5.72 3.83 0.77
C CYS A 31 5.27 2.82 -0.28
N ILE A 32 5.00 3.29 -1.49
CA ILE A 32 4.68 2.49 -2.67
C ILE A 32 5.83 2.65 -3.64
N ASP A 33 6.61 1.58 -3.77
CA ASP A 33 7.66 1.52 -4.78
C ASP A 33 7.05 1.19 -6.15
N GLU A 34 7.71 1.63 -7.23
CA GLU A 34 7.25 1.50 -8.61
C GLU A 34 5.76 1.90 -8.80
N VAL A 35 5.41 3.08 -8.28
CA VAL A 35 4.02 3.55 -8.25
C VAL A 35 3.38 3.66 -9.64
N HIS A 36 4.17 3.74 -10.72
CA HIS A 36 3.66 3.73 -12.09
C HIS A 36 2.85 2.46 -12.44
N LEU A 37 3.07 1.34 -11.73
CA LEU A 37 2.38 0.07 -11.95
C LEU A 37 0.88 0.10 -11.55
N VAL A 38 0.42 1.18 -10.89
CA VAL A 38 -0.99 1.40 -10.54
C VAL A 38 -1.83 1.86 -11.72
N ASP A 39 -1.22 2.41 -12.77
CA ASP A 39 -1.95 2.96 -13.93
C ASP A 39 -2.53 1.82 -14.78
N GLU A 40 -3.86 1.70 -14.79
CA GLU A 40 -4.58 0.65 -15.53
C GLU A 40 -4.47 0.78 -17.05
N TRP A 41 -4.06 1.95 -17.54
CA TRP A 41 -3.84 2.20 -18.97
C TRP A 41 -2.35 2.11 -19.35
N GLY A 42 -1.48 1.99 -18.35
CA GLY A 42 -0.04 1.86 -18.50
C GLY A 42 0.35 0.49 -19.04
N LYS A 43 1.39 0.44 -19.88
CA LYS A 43 1.89 -0.82 -20.48
C LYS A 43 2.39 -1.82 -19.45
N GLU A 44 2.85 -1.31 -18.30
CA GLU A 44 3.43 -2.11 -17.21
C GLU A 44 2.43 -2.35 -16.07
N PHE A 45 1.14 -2.07 -16.29
CA PHE A 45 0.10 -2.25 -15.29
C PHE A 45 0.18 -3.61 -14.58
N ARG A 46 0.09 -3.60 -13.24
CA ARG A 46 0.00 -4.83 -12.44
C ARG A 46 -1.26 -4.85 -11.59
N ALA A 47 -2.14 -5.81 -11.87
CA ALA A 47 -3.42 -5.96 -11.17
C ALA A 47 -3.32 -6.02 -9.63
N ALA A 48 -2.25 -6.58 -9.08
CA ALA A 48 -2.02 -6.64 -7.63
C ALA A 48 -1.95 -5.24 -6.99
N TYR A 49 -1.49 -4.22 -7.71
CA TYR A 49 -1.41 -2.84 -7.20
C TYR A 49 -2.80 -2.20 -6.99
N ARG A 50 -3.87 -2.72 -7.59
CA ARG A 50 -5.25 -2.27 -7.32
C ARG A 50 -5.62 -2.40 -5.83
N SER A 51 -5.03 -3.36 -5.12
CA SER A 51 -5.29 -3.56 -3.69
C SER A 51 -4.90 -2.36 -2.84
N ILE A 52 -3.98 -1.50 -3.30
CA ILE A 52 -3.57 -0.26 -2.60
C ILE A 52 -4.77 0.67 -2.37
N ARG A 53 -5.70 0.76 -3.33
CA ARG A 53 -6.94 1.56 -3.18
C ARG A 53 -7.75 1.15 -1.95
N ASN A 54 -7.72 -0.15 -1.61
CA ASN A 54 -8.44 -0.70 -0.46
C ASN A 54 -7.66 -0.54 0.85
N VAL A 55 -6.37 -0.21 0.79
CA VAL A 55 -5.53 0.01 1.97
C VAL A 55 -5.76 1.39 2.55
N ARG A 56 -5.87 2.43 1.71
CA ARG A 56 -5.99 3.83 2.17
C ARG A 56 -7.08 4.05 3.24
N PRO A 57 -8.31 3.52 3.11
CA PRO A 57 -9.35 3.69 4.15
C PRO A 57 -9.05 2.98 5.48
N LEU A 58 -8.06 2.08 5.51
CA LEU A 58 -7.65 1.35 6.72
C LEU A 58 -6.56 2.08 7.49
N LEU A 59 -5.88 3.05 6.89
CA LEU A 59 -4.76 3.76 7.49
C LEU A 59 -5.26 4.82 8.50
N PRO A 60 -4.51 5.10 9.58
CA PRO A 60 -4.74 6.28 10.39
C PRO A 60 -4.60 7.59 9.59
N ASP A 61 -5.35 8.62 9.96
CA ASP A 61 -5.41 9.90 9.24
C ASP A 61 -4.06 10.64 9.13
N TRP A 62 -3.14 10.39 10.07
CA TRP A 62 -1.80 10.97 10.07
C TRP A 62 -0.80 10.23 9.16
N THR A 63 -1.19 9.11 8.55
CA THR A 63 -0.27 8.31 7.73
C THR A 63 0.04 9.05 6.42
N THR A 64 1.31 9.33 6.17
CA THR A 64 1.77 9.90 4.90
C THR A 64 1.83 8.82 3.82
N LEU A 65 1.44 9.15 2.59
CA LEU A 65 1.61 8.31 1.41
C LEU A 65 2.78 8.83 0.57
N LEU A 66 3.72 7.96 0.24
CA LEU A 66 4.85 8.27 -0.65
C LEU A 66 4.85 7.29 -1.82
N GLY A 67 4.73 7.80 -3.04
CA GLY A 67 4.91 7.02 -4.27
C GLY A 67 6.27 7.32 -4.88
N LEU A 68 7.03 6.27 -5.18
CA LEU A 68 8.34 6.37 -5.83
C LEU A 68 8.27 5.63 -7.15
N THR A 69 8.93 6.17 -8.17
CA THR A 69 9.06 5.53 -9.48
C THR A 69 10.27 6.12 -10.19
N ALA A 70 10.94 5.31 -11.00
CA ALA A 70 11.95 5.79 -11.95
C ALA A 70 11.34 6.16 -13.32
N THR A 71 10.10 5.72 -13.60
CA THR A 71 9.42 5.82 -14.90
C THR A 71 8.09 6.58 -14.78
N LEU A 72 7.70 7.25 -15.87
CA LEU A 72 6.43 7.98 -16.06
C LEU A 72 5.80 7.59 -17.40
#